data_AF-A0AAW7Z8V8-F1
#
_entry.id   AF-A0AAW7Z8V8-F1
#
_cell.length_a   1.000
_cell.length_b   1.000
_cell.length_c   1.000
_cell.angle_alpha   90.00
_cell.angle_beta   90.00
_cell.angle_gamma   90.00
#
_symmetry.space_group_name_H-M   'P 1'
#
loop_
_entity.id
_entity.type
_entity.pdbx_description
1 polymer ?
#
loop_
_entity_poly.entity_id
_entity_poly.type
_entity_poly.pdbx_seq_one_letter_code
_entity_poly.pdbx_strand_id
1 'polypeptide(L)'
;MTSEQIQARLSKADFTLADIDSKAAELGMNRTEFVLTAVEMLLGFDVVFYNRIKKTAKSLNIPVWLVMQNKLIKRFAEDAAKSKVWGGRKEMLIEFMHTAQGPITGEELFNIIRDMRVKEEEQKLVELLLEREIYRDLSPEDKKVLIRHRRGKTWLESEEYKREQEIKAQIARFNQEHGIVDEPEFDPDEIVTDEELEEWTKDHREE
;
A
#
# COMPACT_ATOMS: atom_id res chain seq x y z
N MET A 1 15.83 -42.11 8.56
CA MET A 1 16.29 -40.78 8.13
C MET A 1 17.80 -40.73 8.29
N THR A 2 18.52 -40.34 7.25
CA THR A 2 19.96 -40.10 7.29
C THR A 2 20.24 -38.78 7.99
N SER A 3 21.18 -38.77 8.94
CA SER A 3 21.65 -37.52 9.54
C SER A 3 22.62 -36.86 8.57
N GLU A 4 22.35 -35.61 8.21
CA GLU A 4 23.24 -34.78 7.40
C GLU A 4 23.96 -33.76 8.30
N GLN A 5 25.18 -33.37 7.93
CA GLN A 5 26.00 -32.44 8.72
C GLN A 5 26.24 -31.15 7.93
N ILE A 6 25.93 -30.01 8.55
CA ILE A 6 26.25 -28.67 8.05
C ILE A 6 27.41 -28.10 8.88
N GLN A 7 28.44 -27.57 8.21
CA GLN A 7 29.53 -26.83 8.85
C GLN A 7 29.58 -25.39 8.29
N ALA A 8 29.59 -24.40 9.17
CA ALA A 8 29.64 -22.99 8.81
C ALA A 8 30.73 -22.25 9.62
N ARG A 9 31.38 -21.26 8.99
CA ARG A 9 32.36 -20.38 9.64
C ARG A 9 31.80 -18.96 9.74
N LEU A 10 31.89 -18.36 10.94
CA LEU A 10 31.32 -17.03 11.25
C LEU A 10 32.25 -15.86 10.88
N SER A 11 33.06 -15.97 9.82
CA SER A 11 34.15 -15.02 9.54
C SER A 11 33.74 -13.58 9.20
N LYS A 12 32.44 -13.31 9.03
CA LYS A 12 31.85 -11.98 8.77
C LYS A 12 30.53 -11.75 9.50
N ALA A 13 30.29 -12.48 10.59
CA ALA A 13 29.09 -12.32 11.38
C ALA A 13 29.32 -11.28 12.47
N ASP A 14 28.34 -10.41 12.70
CA ASP A 14 28.33 -9.46 13.83
C ASP A 14 27.95 -10.15 15.16
N PHE A 15 27.92 -11.48 15.18
CA PHE A 15 27.58 -12.31 16.35
C PHE A 15 28.55 -13.48 16.49
N THR A 16 28.64 -13.98 17.71
CA THR A 16 29.48 -15.12 18.11
C THR A 16 28.64 -16.37 18.39
N LEU A 17 29.30 -17.51 18.59
CA LEU A 17 28.60 -18.72 19.07
C LEU A 17 27.99 -18.53 20.46
N ALA A 18 28.63 -17.73 21.33
CA ALA A 18 28.10 -17.44 22.66
C ALA A 18 26.80 -16.63 22.59
N ASP A 19 26.68 -15.72 21.63
CA ASP A 19 25.44 -14.96 21.40
C ASP A 19 24.30 -15.90 20.98
N ILE A 20 24.60 -16.87 20.10
CA ILE A 20 23.63 -17.90 19.70
C ILE A 20 23.22 -18.75 20.92
N ASP A 21 24.18 -19.21 21.72
CA ASP A 21 23.89 -20.03 22.90
C ASP A 21 23.02 -19.29 23.91
N SER A 22 23.36 -18.03 24.18
CA SER A 22 22.58 -17.18 25.08
C SER A 22 21.15 -17.01 24.58
N LYS A 23 20.98 -16.70 23.28
CA LYS A 23 19.65 -16.52 22.70
C LYS A 23 18.85 -17.81 22.63
N ALA A 24 19.49 -18.93 22.34
CA ALA A 24 18.85 -20.24 22.35
C ALA A 24 18.34 -20.57 23.76
N ALA A 25 19.16 -20.36 24.80
CA ALA A 25 18.77 -20.57 26.18
C ALA A 25 17.59 -19.68 26.61
N GLU A 26 17.57 -18.40 26.21
CA GLU A 26 16.44 -17.49 26.45
C GLU A 26 15.12 -18.01 25.85
N LEU A 27 15.20 -18.71 24.72
CA LEU A 27 14.05 -19.29 24.02
C LEU A 27 13.75 -20.73 24.46
N GLY A 28 14.49 -21.28 25.43
CA GLY A 28 14.33 -22.66 25.91
C GLY A 28 14.77 -23.73 24.90
N MET A 29 15.68 -23.36 23.98
CA MET A 29 16.20 -24.21 22.92
C MET A 29 17.69 -24.53 23.13
N ASN A 30 18.16 -25.65 22.58
CA ASN A 30 19.59 -25.86 22.39
C ASN A 30 20.09 -25.18 21.09
N ARG A 31 21.41 -25.08 20.91
CA ARG A 31 22.01 -24.42 19.74
C ARG A 31 21.53 -25.00 18.41
N THR A 32 21.47 -26.33 18.31
CA THR A 32 21.06 -27.01 17.07
C THR A 32 19.62 -26.72 16.74
N GLU A 33 18.72 -26.81 17.73
CA GLU A 33 17.30 -26.44 17.57
C GLU A 33 17.16 -24.99 17.12
N PHE A 34 17.85 -24.05 17.78
CA PHE A 34 17.80 -22.64 17.41
C PHE A 34 18.23 -22.41 15.94
N VAL A 35 19.33 -23.01 15.51
CA VAL A 35 19.83 -22.86 14.13
C VAL A 35 18.87 -23.50 13.14
N LEU A 36 18.35 -24.70 13.42
CA LEU A 36 17.42 -25.38 12.53
C LEU A 36 16.10 -24.61 12.43
N THR A 37 15.54 -24.11 13.53
CA THR A 37 14.34 -23.27 13.52
C THR A 37 14.55 -21.99 12.70
N ALA A 38 15.72 -21.35 12.81
CA ALA A 38 16.04 -20.17 11.99
C ALA A 38 16.12 -20.51 10.49
N VAL A 39 16.69 -21.66 10.14
CA VAL A 39 16.77 -22.14 8.74
C VAL A 39 15.38 -22.51 8.22
N GLU A 40 14.59 -23.27 8.98
CA GLU A 40 13.22 -23.64 8.64
C GLU A 40 12.34 -22.41 8.40
N MET A 41 12.46 -21.39 9.24
CA MET A 41 11.75 -20.12 9.05
C MET A 41 12.09 -19.49 7.69
N LEU A 42 13.37 -19.45 7.33
CA LEU A 42 13.80 -18.88 6.05
C LEU A 42 13.43 -19.76 4.85
N LEU A 43 13.43 -21.09 5.00
CA LEU A 43 12.96 -22.03 3.97
C LEU A 43 11.46 -21.93 3.73
N GLY A 44 10.68 -21.62 4.77
CA GLY A 44 9.23 -21.43 4.68
C GLY A 44 8.81 -20.08 4.07
N PHE A 45 9.73 -19.13 3.90
CA PHE A 45 9.41 -17.84 3.30
C PHE A 45 9.32 -17.92 1.78
N ASP A 46 8.24 -17.34 1.25
CA ASP A 46 8.12 -17.05 -0.17
C ASP A 46 9.21 -16.04 -0.61
N VAL A 47 9.81 -16.29 -1.78
CA VAL A 47 10.89 -15.46 -2.35
C VAL A 47 10.46 -14.01 -2.59
N VAL A 48 9.25 -13.79 -3.11
CA VAL A 48 8.65 -12.47 -3.32
C VAL A 48 8.49 -11.74 -1.99
N PHE A 49 7.97 -12.42 -0.97
CA PHE A 49 7.83 -11.88 0.38
C PHE A 49 9.19 -11.46 0.97
N TYR A 50 10.17 -12.35 0.95
CA TYR A 50 11.50 -12.07 1.49
C TYR A 50 12.19 -10.91 0.75
N ASN A 51 12.06 -10.84 -0.57
CA ASN A 51 12.62 -9.75 -1.37
C ASN A 51 11.97 -8.39 -1.06
N ARG A 52 10.66 -8.36 -0.77
CA ARG A 52 9.98 -7.13 -0.32
C ARG A 52 10.55 -6.63 1.01
N ILE A 53 10.74 -7.52 1.99
CA ILE A 53 11.35 -7.15 3.27
C ILE A 53 12.77 -6.64 3.06
N LYS A 54 13.59 -7.33 2.25
CA LYS A 54 14.95 -6.88 1.93
C LYS A 54 14.98 -5.50 1.28
N LYS A 55 14.05 -5.21 0.36
CA LYS A 55 13.94 -3.88 -0.27
C LYS A 55 13.62 -2.81 0.77
N THR A 56 12.67 -3.07 1.67
CA THR A 56 12.33 -2.15 2.77
C THR A 56 13.50 -1.95 3.74
N ALA A 57 14.19 -3.02 4.12
CA ALA A 57 15.36 -2.98 5.00
C ALA A 57 16.46 -2.10 4.40
N LYS A 58 16.72 -2.27 3.09
CA LYS A 58 17.68 -1.45 2.34
C LYS A 58 17.27 0.01 2.27
N SER A 59 16.00 0.32 1.95
CA SER A 59 15.55 1.71 1.84
C SER A 59 15.58 2.46 3.17
N LEU A 60 15.41 1.75 4.28
CA LEU A 60 15.44 2.31 5.63
C LEU A 60 16.81 2.21 6.31
N ASN A 61 17.80 1.61 5.64
CA ASN A 61 19.14 1.33 6.18
C ASN A 61 19.12 0.61 7.55
N ILE A 62 18.29 -0.44 7.67
CA ILE A 62 18.17 -1.24 8.89
C ILE A 62 18.22 -2.75 8.58
N PRO A 63 18.52 -3.62 9.57
CA PRO A 63 18.51 -5.06 9.38
C PRO A 63 17.13 -5.63 9.02
N VAL A 64 17.12 -6.69 8.22
CA VAL A 64 15.90 -7.41 7.78
C VAL A 64 15.06 -7.89 8.97
N TRP A 65 15.70 -8.44 10.00
CA TRP A 65 15.01 -8.94 11.19
C TRP A 65 14.24 -7.83 11.91
N LEU A 66 14.76 -6.60 11.93
CA LEU A 66 14.13 -5.47 12.60
C LEU A 66 12.88 -5.00 11.86
N VAL A 67 12.90 -5.03 10.52
CA VAL A 67 11.70 -4.75 9.70
C VAL A 67 10.59 -5.75 10.02
N MET A 68 10.91 -7.04 10.09
CA MET A 68 9.93 -8.09 10.41
C MET A 68 9.38 -7.91 11.83
N GLN A 69 10.26 -7.76 12.82
CA GLN A 69 9.86 -7.60 14.21
C GLN A 69 8.96 -6.38 14.41
N ASN A 70 9.34 -5.22 13.87
CA ASN A 70 8.55 -3.99 14.04
C ASN A 70 7.18 -4.06 13.35
N LYS A 71 7.10 -4.69 12.17
CA LYS A 71 5.82 -4.91 11.48
C LYS A 71 4.90 -5.84 12.27
N LEU A 72 5.43 -6.92 12.85
CA LEU A 72 4.66 -7.85 13.68
C LEU A 72 4.21 -7.21 14.99
N ILE A 73 5.09 -6.47 15.68
CA ILE A 73 4.73 -5.75 16.91
C ILE A 73 3.62 -4.74 16.63
N LYS A 74 3.71 -3.98 15.53
CA LYS A 74 2.64 -3.07 15.13
C LYS A 74 1.31 -3.82 14.94
N ARG A 75 1.32 -4.95 14.23
CA ARG A 75 0.12 -5.77 14.02
C ARG A 75 -0.47 -6.25 15.34
N PHE A 76 0.36 -6.78 16.25
CA PHE A 76 -0.10 -7.23 17.57
C PHE A 76 -0.69 -6.09 18.41
N ALA A 77 -0.08 -4.90 18.35
CA ALA A 77 -0.60 -3.74 19.06
C ALA A 77 -1.98 -3.29 18.50
N GLU A 78 -2.14 -3.29 17.18
CA GLU A 78 -3.42 -3.00 16.52
C GLU A 78 -4.50 -4.03 16.89
N ASP A 79 -4.16 -5.32 16.91
CA ASP A 79 -5.10 -6.38 17.29
C ASP A 79 -5.48 -6.31 18.77
N ALA A 80 -4.52 -6.01 19.66
CA ALA A 80 -4.79 -5.78 21.07
C ALA A 80 -5.70 -4.57 21.30
N ALA A 81 -5.47 -3.46 20.58
CA ALA A 81 -6.30 -2.27 20.64
C ALA A 81 -7.73 -2.56 20.16
N LYS A 82 -7.88 -3.23 19.01
CA LYS A 82 -9.19 -3.67 18.49
C LYS A 82 -9.92 -4.56 19.50
N SER A 83 -9.25 -5.59 20.02
CA SER A 83 -9.84 -6.51 21.00
C SER A 83 -10.35 -5.78 22.24
N LYS A 84 -9.59 -4.80 22.73
CA LYS A 84 -9.97 -3.95 23.88
C LYS A 84 -11.22 -3.12 23.61
N VAL A 85 -11.39 -2.56 22.41
CA VAL A 85 -12.56 -1.73 22.07
C VAL A 85 -13.77 -2.59 21.72
N TRP A 86 -13.58 -3.70 21.01
CA TRP A 86 -14.67 -4.50 20.45
C TRP A 86 -15.09 -5.69 21.34
N GLY A 87 -14.46 -5.84 22.51
CA GLY A 87 -14.85 -6.84 23.52
C GLY A 87 -14.63 -8.28 23.08
N GLY A 88 -13.58 -8.55 22.32
CA GLY A 88 -13.25 -9.92 21.86
C GLY A 88 -14.17 -10.49 20.78
N ARG A 89 -14.96 -9.65 20.09
CA ARG A 89 -15.64 -10.07 18.85
C ARG A 89 -14.61 -10.57 17.85
N LYS A 90 -14.74 -11.84 17.45
CA LYS A 90 -13.80 -12.49 16.53
C LYS A 90 -14.05 -11.99 15.11
N GLU A 91 -13.16 -11.14 14.59
CA GLU A 91 -13.04 -10.95 13.14
C GLU A 91 -12.32 -12.17 12.55
N MET A 92 -12.72 -12.56 11.34
CA MET A 92 -11.98 -13.56 10.57
C MET A 92 -10.59 -12.98 10.24
N LEU A 93 -9.54 -13.71 10.59
CA LEU A 93 -8.17 -13.34 10.25
C LEU A 93 -7.92 -13.75 8.79
N ILE A 94 -8.07 -12.79 7.90
CA ILE A 94 -7.94 -12.97 6.44
C ILE A 94 -6.54 -13.45 6.08
N GLU A 95 -5.54 -13.08 6.87
CA GLU A 95 -4.15 -13.53 6.77
C GLU A 95 -3.95 -15.05 6.95
N PHE A 96 -4.94 -15.76 7.51
CA PHE A 96 -4.91 -17.21 7.69
C PHE A 96 -5.97 -17.94 6.85
N MET A 97 -6.47 -17.30 5.79
CA MET A 97 -7.35 -17.98 4.84
C MET A 97 -6.59 -19.08 4.09
N HIS A 98 -7.26 -20.22 3.92
CA HIS A 98 -6.78 -21.35 3.13
C HIS A 98 -7.72 -21.59 1.95
N THR A 99 -7.19 -22.07 0.82
CA THR A 99 -8.00 -22.62 -0.26
C THR A 99 -8.15 -24.13 -0.08
N ALA A 100 -9.03 -24.76 -0.87
CA ALA A 100 -9.14 -26.21 -0.91
C ALA A 100 -7.85 -26.91 -1.38
N GLN A 101 -6.91 -26.16 -1.98
CA GLN A 101 -5.66 -26.63 -2.53
C GLN A 101 -4.46 -26.44 -1.57
N GLY A 102 -4.66 -25.81 -0.41
CA GLY A 102 -3.62 -25.58 0.59
C GLY A 102 -3.55 -24.12 1.06
N PRO A 103 -2.43 -23.73 1.72
CA PRO A 103 -2.17 -22.34 2.06
C PRO A 103 -2.15 -21.44 0.80
N ILE A 104 -2.78 -20.27 0.90
CA ILE A 104 -2.68 -19.22 -0.14
C ILE A 104 -1.21 -18.77 -0.23
N THR A 105 -0.70 -18.52 -1.44
CA THR A 105 0.67 -18.03 -1.62
C THR A 105 0.85 -16.63 -1.02
N GLY A 106 2.08 -16.24 -0.71
CA GLY A 106 2.36 -14.91 -0.15
C GLY A 106 1.94 -13.77 -1.08
N GLU A 107 2.05 -13.96 -2.39
CA GLU A 107 1.62 -12.98 -3.40
C GLU A 107 0.10 -12.87 -3.52
N GLU A 108 -0.60 -14.00 -3.58
CA GLU A 108 -2.06 -14.02 -3.61
C GLU A 108 -2.65 -13.36 -2.36
N LEU A 109 -2.12 -13.71 -1.18
CA LEU A 109 -2.56 -13.11 0.07
C LEU A 109 -2.30 -11.59 0.10
N PHE A 110 -1.13 -11.16 -0.38
CA PHE A 110 -0.82 -9.74 -0.50
C PHE A 110 -1.83 -9.00 -1.38
N ASN A 111 -2.17 -9.57 -2.55
CA ASN A 111 -3.11 -8.93 -3.47
C ASN A 111 -4.52 -8.86 -2.87
N ILE A 112 -5.01 -9.93 -2.24
CA ILE A 112 -6.33 -9.94 -1.57
C ILE A 112 -6.39 -8.85 -0.49
N ILE A 113 -5.40 -8.82 0.42
CA ILE A 113 -5.37 -7.84 1.50
C ILE A 113 -5.22 -6.43 0.94
N ARG A 114 -4.35 -6.22 -0.06
CA ARG A 114 -4.16 -4.90 -0.69
C ARG A 114 -5.47 -4.40 -1.28
N ASP A 115 -6.18 -5.22 -2.04
CA ASP A 115 -7.40 -4.79 -2.72
C ASP A 115 -8.52 -4.47 -1.72
N MET A 116 -8.59 -5.20 -0.61
CA MET A 116 -9.47 -4.84 0.52
C MET A 116 -9.09 -3.50 1.15
N ARG A 117 -7.80 -3.28 1.41
CA ARG A 117 -7.30 -2.02 1.98
C ARG A 117 -7.50 -0.83 1.05
N VAL A 118 -7.35 -1.01 -0.27
CA VAL A 118 -7.65 0.04 -1.26
C VAL A 118 -9.11 0.46 -1.13
N LYS A 119 -10.05 -0.48 -1.06
CA LYS A 119 -11.48 -0.16 -0.87
C LYS A 119 -11.76 0.57 0.44
N GLU A 120 -11.11 0.18 1.54
CA GLU A 120 -11.23 0.87 2.83
C GLU A 120 -10.68 2.31 2.75
N GLU A 121 -9.53 2.52 2.11
CA GLU A 121 -8.95 3.87 1.95
C GLU A 121 -9.77 4.74 0.98
N GLU A 122 -10.33 4.15 -0.09
CA GLU A 122 -11.29 4.83 -0.98
C GLU A 122 -12.54 5.29 -0.22
N GLN A 123 -13.08 4.46 0.68
CA GLN A 123 -14.22 4.83 1.53
C GLN A 123 -13.88 5.99 2.48
N LYS A 124 -12.72 5.93 3.17
CA LYS A 124 -12.28 7.03 4.04
C LYS A 124 -12.06 8.33 3.26
N LEU A 125 -11.49 8.24 2.06
CA LEU A 125 -11.31 9.39 1.19
C LEU A 125 -12.66 10.00 0.83
N VAL A 126 -13.64 9.18 0.45
CA VAL A 126 -15.00 9.64 0.17
C VAL A 126 -15.61 10.32 1.40
N GLU A 127 -15.57 9.70 2.58
CA GLU A 127 -16.11 10.28 3.81
C GLU A 127 -15.50 11.67 4.09
N LEU A 128 -14.17 11.78 3.97
CA LEU A 128 -13.46 13.05 4.11
C LEU A 128 -13.92 14.10 3.08
N LEU A 129 -14.11 13.70 1.82
CA LEU A 129 -14.54 14.60 0.77
C LEU A 129 -16.00 15.03 0.93
N LEU A 130 -16.88 14.13 1.38
CA LEU A 130 -18.26 14.45 1.72
C LEU A 130 -18.32 15.48 2.86
N GLU A 131 -17.50 15.32 3.91
CA GLU A 131 -17.40 16.30 4.99
C GLU A 131 -16.88 17.65 4.47
N ARG A 132 -15.87 17.65 3.60
CA ARG A 132 -15.27 18.87 3.06
C ARG A 132 -16.23 19.66 2.17
N GLU A 133 -17.02 18.99 1.34
CA GLU A 133 -17.99 19.63 0.44
C GLU A 133 -19.00 20.51 1.20
N ILE A 134 -19.30 20.18 2.47
CA ILE A 134 -20.20 20.97 3.32
C ILE A 134 -19.62 22.37 3.62
N TYR A 135 -18.29 22.48 3.72
CA TYR A 135 -17.63 23.69 4.22
C TYR A 135 -16.82 24.46 3.16
N ARG A 136 -16.52 23.84 2.01
CA ARG A 136 -15.72 24.46 0.94
C ARG A 136 -15.93 23.78 -0.40
N ASP A 137 -15.61 24.51 -1.46
CA ASP A 137 -15.53 23.95 -2.80
C ASP A 137 -14.38 22.93 -2.91
N LEU A 138 -14.67 21.83 -3.60
CA LEU A 138 -13.72 20.76 -3.87
C LEU A 138 -12.99 21.01 -5.20
N SER A 139 -11.75 20.53 -5.30
CA SER A 139 -11.01 20.53 -6.56
C SER A 139 -11.71 19.65 -7.60
N PRO A 140 -11.46 19.86 -8.91
CA PRO A 140 -11.99 18.99 -9.96
C PRO A 140 -11.70 17.49 -9.73
N GLU A 141 -10.53 17.14 -9.19
CA GLU A 141 -10.10 15.77 -8.89
C GLU A 141 -10.90 15.17 -7.73
N ASP A 142 -11.07 15.93 -6.64
CA ASP A 142 -11.85 15.52 -5.48
C ASP A 142 -13.33 15.35 -5.85
N LYS A 143 -13.86 16.25 -6.68
CA LYS A 143 -15.19 16.11 -7.26
C LYS A 143 -15.29 14.79 -8.04
N LYS A 144 -14.34 14.48 -8.94
CA LYS A 144 -14.34 13.21 -9.73
C LYS A 144 -14.42 11.97 -8.84
N VAL A 145 -13.78 11.98 -7.67
CA VAL A 145 -13.86 10.87 -6.69
C VAL A 145 -15.26 10.76 -6.09
N LEU A 146 -15.83 11.85 -5.57
CA LEU A 146 -17.20 11.85 -5.03
C LEU A 146 -18.23 11.48 -6.08
N ILE A 147 -18.01 11.92 -7.30
CA ILE A 147 -18.80 11.60 -8.47
C ILE A 147 -18.80 10.10 -8.72
N ARG A 148 -17.63 9.45 -8.77
CA ARG A 148 -17.51 7.99 -8.96
C ARG A 148 -18.15 7.24 -7.79
N HIS A 149 -18.04 7.76 -6.57
CA HIS A 149 -18.70 7.18 -5.41
C HIS A 149 -20.23 7.30 -5.48
N ARG A 150 -20.75 8.48 -5.83
CA ARG A 150 -22.19 8.79 -5.97
C ARG A 150 -22.82 8.11 -7.18
N ARG A 151 -22.01 7.58 -8.11
CA ARG A 151 -22.44 6.97 -9.37
C ARG A 151 -21.88 5.57 -9.62
N GLY A 152 -22.76 4.61 -9.83
CA GLY A 152 -23.12 4.30 -11.23
C GLY A 152 -23.96 5.39 -11.91
N LYS A 153 -23.79 5.62 -13.22
CA LYS A 153 -24.59 6.40 -14.22
C LYS A 153 -25.31 7.74 -13.87
N THR A 154 -25.67 8.07 -12.64
CA THR A 154 -26.66 9.09 -12.25
C THR A 154 -26.19 10.56 -12.18
N TRP A 155 -24.95 10.92 -11.84
CA TRP A 155 -24.48 12.34 -11.87
C TRP A 155 -24.31 12.94 -13.29
N LEU A 156 -24.55 12.20 -14.39
CA LEU A 156 -24.25 12.57 -15.81
C LEU A 156 -25.59 13.11 -16.29
N GLU A 157 -26.61 12.49 -15.73
CA GLU A 157 -28.00 12.86 -15.67
C GLU A 157 -28.30 13.84 -14.50
N SER A 158 -27.38 14.13 -13.55
CA SER A 158 -27.69 15.06 -12.45
C SER A 158 -27.71 16.51 -12.92
N GLU A 159 -28.62 17.28 -12.32
CA GLU A 159 -28.81 18.70 -12.61
C GLU A 159 -27.57 19.54 -12.29
N GLU A 160 -26.79 19.15 -11.28
CA GLU A 160 -25.53 19.83 -10.94
C GLU A 160 -24.47 19.69 -12.05
N TYR A 161 -24.30 18.50 -12.62
CA TYR A 161 -23.36 18.32 -13.73
C TYR A 161 -23.81 19.06 -14.98
N LYS A 162 -25.11 19.03 -15.30
CA LYS A 162 -25.66 19.79 -16.41
C LYS A 162 -25.39 21.29 -16.23
N ARG A 163 -25.57 21.83 -15.02
CA ARG A 163 -25.25 23.23 -14.70
C ARG A 163 -23.75 23.53 -14.82
N GLU A 164 -22.87 22.64 -14.35
CA GLU A 164 -21.42 22.83 -14.50
C GLU A 164 -21.01 22.85 -15.99
N GLN A 165 -21.59 21.98 -16.82
CA GLN A 165 -21.34 21.98 -18.26
C GLN A 165 -21.92 23.22 -18.96
N GLU A 166 -23.09 23.70 -18.54
CA GLU A 166 -23.67 24.95 -19.04
C GLU A 166 -22.82 26.16 -18.68
N ILE A 167 -22.29 26.23 -17.44
CA ILE A 167 -21.39 27.31 -17.01
C ILE A 167 -20.10 27.26 -17.83
N LYS A 168 -19.49 26.08 -18.01
CA LYS A 168 -18.30 25.93 -18.86
C LYS A 168 -18.58 26.35 -20.30
N ALA A 169 -19.71 25.94 -20.87
CA ALA A 169 -20.10 26.33 -22.23
C ALA A 169 -20.37 27.84 -22.36
N GLN A 170 -20.92 28.49 -21.32
CA GLN A 170 -21.10 29.94 -21.29
C GLN A 170 -19.77 30.68 -21.22
N ILE A 171 -18.84 30.19 -20.40
CA ILE A 171 -17.48 30.73 -20.30
C ILE A 171 -16.75 30.58 -21.63
N ALA A 172 -16.80 29.40 -22.26
CA ALA A 172 -16.19 29.15 -23.56
C ALA A 172 -16.78 30.06 -24.67
N ARG A 173 -18.10 30.27 -24.68
CA ARG A 173 -18.74 31.22 -25.62
C ARG A 173 -18.32 32.66 -25.37
N PHE A 174 -18.27 33.07 -24.11
CA PHE A 174 -17.81 34.41 -23.72
C PHE A 174 -16.36 34.62 -24.15
N ASN A 175 -15.49 33.63 -23.92
CA ASN A 175 -14.09 33.68 -24.33
C ASN A 175 -13.94 33.76 -25.86
N GLN A 176 -14.75 32.98 -26.59
CA GLN A 176 -14.78 33.02 -28.06
C GLN A 176 -15.29 34.36 -28.63
N GLU A 177 -16.32 34.95 -28.03
CA GLU A 177 -16.87 36.25 -28.44
C GLU A 177 -15.91 37.41 -28.14
N HIS A 178 -15.10 37.29 -27.09
CA HIS A 178 -14.15 38.31 -26.68
C HIS A 178 -12.70 38.07 -27.15
N GLY A 179 -12.48 37.06 -28.00
CA GLY A 179 -11.16 36.74 -28.55
C GLY A 179 -10.14 36.34 -27.48
N ILE A 180 -10.62 35.83 -26.34
CA ILE A 180 -9.78 35.29 -25.26
C ILE A 180 -9.47 33.84 -25.66
N VAL A 181 -8.20 33.58 -25.97
CA VAL A 181 -7.74 32.23 -26.29
C VAL A 181 -7.72 31.42 -25.01
N ASP A 182 -8.61 30.42 -24.90
CA ASP A 182 -8.50 29.40 -23.86
C ASP A 182 -7.18 28.64 -24.07
N GLU A 183 -6.35 28.58 -23.02
CA GLU A 183 -5.22 27.65 -22.96
C GLU A 183 -5.73 26.22 -23.25
N PRO A 184 -4.91 25.35 -23.87
CA PRO A 184 -5.38 24.06 -24.37
C PRO A 184 -6.06 23.24 -23.27
N GLU A 185 -7.31 22.82 -23.54
CA GLU A 185 -8.04 21.87 -22.71
C GLU A 185 -7.22 20.58 -22.60
N PHE A 186 -6.87 20.21 -21.37
CA PHE A 186 -6.30 18.90 -21.06
C PHE A 186 -7.33 17.81 -21.42
N ASP A 187 -7.05 17.04 -22.48
CA ASP A 187 -7.81 15.83 -22.80
C ASP A 187 -7.43 14.73 -21.80
N PRO A 188 -8.35 14.29 -20.92
CA PRO A 188 -8.04 13.29 -19.91
C PRO A 188 -7.74 11.89 -20.48
N ASP A 189 -7.97 11.66 -21.78
CA ASP A 189 -7.62 10.42 -22.48
C ASP A 189 -6.32 10.54 -23.31
N GLU A 190 -5.71 11.74 -23.41
CA GLU A 190 -4.43 11.96 -24.06
C GLU A 190 -3.29 11.64 -23.08
N ILE A 191 -2.71 10.45 -23.23
CA ILE A 191 -1.57 10.00 -22.44
C ILE A 191 -0.34 10.80 -22.89
N VAL A 192 -0.01 11.87 -22.17
CA VAL A 192 1.28 12.55 -22.30
C VAL A 192 2.38 11.52 -22.02
N THR A 193 3.21 11.27 -23.03
CA THR A 193 4.33 10.36 -22.88
C THR A 193 5.43 11.01 -22.04
N ASP A 194 6.25 10.21 -21.34
CA ASP A 194 7.34 10.73 -20.49
C ASP A 194 8.33 11.63 -21.27
N GLU A 195 8.40 11.47 -22.59
CA GLU A 195 9.24 12.27 -23.51
C GLU A 195 8.70 13.70 -23.71
N GLU A 196 7.38 13.87 -23.79
CA GLU A 196 6.71 15.18 -23.95
C GLU A 196 6.74 16.00 -22.64
N LEU A 197 6.77 15.30 -21.50
CA LEU A 197 6.90 15.90 -20.17
C LEU A 197 8.33 16.42 -19.89
N GLU A 198 9.36 15.80 -20.47
CA GLU A 198 10.74 16.28 -20.39
C GLU A 198 11.02 17.50 -21.28
N GLU A 199 10.37 17.64 -22.44
CA GLU A 199 10.49 18.83 -23.28
C GLU A 199 9.79 20.05 -22.66
N TRP A 200 8.59 19.90 -22.12
CA TRP A 200 7.83 21.00 -21.52
C TRP A 200 8.52 21.60 -20.28
N THR A 201 9.18 20.76 -19.47
CA THR A 201 9.92 21.21 -18.28
C THR A 201 11.25 21.90 -18.59
N LYS A 202 11.74 21.80 -19.83
CA LYS A 202 12.98 22.45 -20.29
C LYS A 202 12.75 23.90 -20.68
N ASP A 203 11.61 24.19 -21.32
CA ASP A 203 11.27 25.56 -21.76
C ASP A 203 10.87 26.49 -20.60
N HIS A 204 10.41 25.94 -19.47
CA HIS A 204 9.93 26.72 -18.32
C HIS A 204 10.97 26.84 -17.19
N ARG A 205 12.26 26.64 -17.48
CA ARG A 205 13.37 26.73 -16.51
C ARG A 205 14.27 27.96 -16.67
N GLU A 206 14.02 28.85 -17.62
CA GLU A 206 14.82 30.06 -17.85
C GLU A 206 14.06 31.40 -17.75
N GLU A 207 12.94 31.45 -17.03
CA GLU A 207 12.37 32.72 -16.52
C GLU A 207 12.34 32.74 -14.98
#